data_AF-A0A0M2DWQ5-F1
#
_entry.id   AF-A0A0M2DWQ5-F1
#
_cell.length_a   1.000
_cell.length_b   1.000
_cell.length_c   1.000
_cell.angle_alpha   90.00
_cell.angle_beta   90.00
_cell.angle_gamma   90.00
#
_symmetry.space_group_name_H-M   'P 1'
#
loop_
_entity.id
_entity.type
_entity.pdbx_description
1 polymer ?
#
loop_
_entity_poly.entity_id
_entity_poly.type
_entity_poly.pdbx_seq_one_letter_code
_entity_poly.pdbx_strand_id
1 'polypeptide(L)' 'MAQAARDLDVHENALRIWIRELAADPQQAFPGQGVMKPEQAEIERLKRENAKLRMEPDLVKKAAAYFARQAL' A
#
# COMPACT_ATOMS: atom_id res chain seq x y z
N MET A 1 13.56 2.55 27.98
CA MET A 1 12.71 3.13 26.92
C MET A 1 11.51 3.87 27.48
N ALA A 2 10.88 3.36 28.55
CA ALA A 2 9.81 4.04 29.28
C ALA A 2 10.07 5.48 29.76
N GLN A 3 11.30 5.86 30.15
CA GLN A 3 11.59 7.26 30.52
C GLN A 3 11.62 8.16 29.28
N ALA A 4 12.39 7.80 28.25
CA ALA A 4 12.45 8.55 26.99
C ALA A 4 11.07 8.66 26.29
N ALA A 5 10.23 7.63 26.36
CA ALA A 5 8.86 7.67 25.84
C ALA A 5 7.98 8.68 26.60
N ARG A 6 8.14 8.77 27.93
CA ARG A 6 7.45 9.76 28.76
C ARG A 6 7.95 11.18 28.51
N ASP A 7 9.26 11.35 28.36
CA ASP A 7 9.88 12.66 28.08
C ASP A 7 9.45 13.21 26.71
N LEU A 8 9.18 12.31 25.75
CA LEU A 8 8.72 12.65 24.39
C LEU A 8 7.19 12.66 24.24
N ASP A 9 6.43 12.37 25.31
CA ASP A 9 4.97 12.20 25.29
C ASP A 9 4.47 11.26 24.16
N VAL A 10 5.15 10.12 23.99
CA VAL A 10 4.79 9.10 23.01
C VAL A 10 4.64 7.73 23.66
N HIS A 11 3.83 6.87 23.06
CA HIS A 11 3.68 5.51 23.53
C HIS A 11 5.00 4.72 23.38
N GLU A 12 5.41 3.96 24.40
CA GLU A 12 6.68 3.22 24.39
C GLU A 12 6.79 2.23 23.21
N ASN A 13 5.66 1.68 22.76
CA ASN A 13 5.61 0.84 21.55
C ASN A 13 5.98 1.61 20.27
N ALA A 14 5.53 2.86 20.13
CA ALA A 14 5.84 3.69 18.97
C ALA A 14 7.33 4.04 18.95
N LEU A 15 7.90 4.44 20.10
CA LEU A 15 9.32 4.73 20.22
C LEU A 15 10.19 3.51 19.86
N ARG A 16 9.77 2.32 20.29
CA ARG A 16 10.46 1.06 19.96
C ARG A 16 10.40 0.73 18.46
N ILE A 17 9.26 0.98 17.81
CA ILE A 17 9.12 0.80 16.35
C ILE A 17 10.06 1.77 15.62
N TRP A 18 10.07 3.05 15.97
CA TRP A 18 10.94 4.04 15.33
C TRP A 18 12.42 3.73 15.53
N ILE A 19 12.85 3.27 16.70
CA ILE A 19 14.24 2.84 16.91
C ILE A 19 14.61 1.69 15.96
N ARG A 20 13.71 0.70 15.79
CA ARG A 20 13.93 -0.42 14.87
C ARG A 20 13.95 0.03 13.42
N GLU A 21 13.02 0.89 13.02
CA GLU A 21 12.98 1.43 11.66
C GLU A 21 14.19 2.33 11.38
N LEU A 22 14.66 3.11 12.35
CA LEU A 22 15.89 3.91 12.26
C LEU A 22 17.11 3.03 12.04
N ALA A 23 17.20 1.88 12.72
CA ALA A 23 18.30 0.94 12.52
C ALA A 23 18.25 0.26 11.14
N ALA A 24 17.07 0.05 10.57
CA ALA A 24 16.88 -0.64 9.30
C ALA A 24 16.98 0.30 8.08
N ASP A 25 16.35 1.46 8.19
CA ASP A 25 16.29 2.50 7.16
C ASP A 25 16.19 3.89 7.83
N PRO A 26 17.33 4.54 8.11
CA PRO A 26 17.35 5.85 8.75
C PRO A 26 16.63 6.95 7.96
N GLN A 27 16.49 6.80 6.63
CA GLN A 27 15.88 7.82 5.77
C GLN A 27 14.35 7.78 5.83
N GLN A 28 13.76 6.64 6.19
CA GLN A 28 12.31 6.44 6.21
C GLN A 28 11.75 6.11 7.61
N ALA A 29 12.59 6.18 8.63
CA ALA A 29 12.26 5.80 10.01
C ALA A 29 11.20 6.65 10.71
N PHE A 30 10.95 7.86 10.19
CA PHE A 30 9.99 8.81 10.75
C PHE A 30 8.95 9.20 9.69
N PRO A 31 7.96 8.35 9.38
CA PRO A 31 6.91 8.67 8.40
C PRO A 31 5.88 9.71 8.91
N GLY A 32 6.18 10.43 9.98
CA GLY A 32 5.33 11.48 10.54
C GLY A 32 5.14 12.61 9.52
N GLN A 33 3.87 12.86 9.16
CA GLN A 33 3.39 13.75 8.09
C GLN A 33 3.12 13.11 6.71
N GLY A 34 2.61 11.89 6.65
CA GLY A 34 1.92 11.41 5.44
C GLY A 34 2.82 11.14 4.25
N VAL A 35 4.14 11.07 4.46
CA VAL A 35 5.08 10.58 3.45
C VAL A 35 4.93 9.06 3.40
N MET A 36 4.09 8.61 2.48
CA MET A 36 3.98 7.22 2.11
C MET A 36 5.37 6.76 1.65
N LYS A 37 5.92 5.71 2.28
CA LYS A 37 7.17 5.09 1.83
C LYS A 37 7.07 4.84 0.31
N PRO A 38 8.11 5.11 -0.50
CA PRO A 38 8.04 4.97 -1.95
C PRO A 38 7.55 3.58 -2.38
N GLU A 39 7.89 2.55 -1.61
CA GLU A 39 7.40 1.17 -1.77
C GLU A 39 5.87 1.07 -1.60
N GLN A 40 5.31 1.77 -0.62
CA GLN A 40 3.87 1.80 -0.35
C GLN A 40 3.12 2.59 -1.43
N ALA A 41 3.73 3.64 -1.99
CA ALA A 41 3.17 4.38 -3.13
C ALA A 41 3.14 3.50 -4.39
N GLU A 42 4.18 2.71 -4.63
CA GLU A 42 4.22 1.75 -5.73
C GLU A 42 3.19 0.62 -5.54
N ILE A 43 3.04 0.11 -4.31
CA ILE A 43 1.98 -0.87 -3.98
C ILE A 43 0.60 -0.32 -4.31
N GLU A 44 0.30 0.94 -3.96
CA GLU A 44 -0.98 1.55 -4.26
C GLU A 44 -1.18 1.80 -5.77
N ARG A 45 -0.12 2.18 -6.50
CA ARG A 45 -0.16 2.28 -7.97
C ARG A 45 -0.49 0.93 -8.60
N LEU A 46 0.25 -0.12 -8.22
CA LEU A 46 0.07 -1.48 -8.72
C LEU A 46 -1.33 -2.03 -8.40
N LYS A 47 -1.88 -1.75 -7.22
CA LYS A 47 -3.26 -2.15 -6.88
C LYS A 47 -4.28 -1.49 -7.80
N ARG A 48 -4.13 -0.20 -8.13
CA ARG A 48 -5.03 0.51 -9.06
C ARG A 48 -4.93 -0.05 -10.47
N GLU A 49 -3.71 -0.30 -10.96
CA GLU A 49 -3.48 -0.92 -12.26
C GLU A 49 -4.09 -2.33 -12.32
N ASN A 50 -3.90 -3.15 -11.28
CA ASN A 50 -4.47 -4.49 -11.21
C ASN A 50 -6.01 -4.45 -11.19
N ALA A 51 -6.60 -3.51 -10.45
CA ALA A 51 -8.05 -3.33 -10.44
C ALA A 51 -8.59 -2.94 -11.83
N LYS A 52 -7.90 -2.05 -12.55
CA LYS A 52 -8.27 -1.66 -13.92
C LYS A 52 -8.18 -2.84 -14.89
N LEU A 53 -7.07 -3.59 -14.87
CA LEU A 53 -6.87 -4.77 -15.72
C LEU A 53 -7.87 -5.89 -15.41
N ARG A 54 -8.28 -6.03 -14.15
CA ARG A 54 -9.33 -6.98 -13.74
C ARG A 54 -10.74 -6.55 -14.13
N MET A 55 -10.96 -5.28 -14.50
CA MET A 55 -12.24 -4.81 -15.04
C MET A 55 -12.35 -4.99 -16.56
N GLU A 56 -11.22 -5.13 -17.28
CA GLU A 56 -11.21 -5.42 -18.72
C GLU A 56 -11.74 -6.82 -19.19
N PRO A 57 -11.94 -7.86 -18.35
CA PRO A 57 -12.50 -9.14 -18.80
C PRO A 57 -13.98 -9.07 -19.21
N ASP A 58 -14.73 -8.06 -18.76
CA ASP A 58 -16.18 -8.06 -18.95
C ASP A 58 -16.58 -7.74 -20.40
N LEU A 59 -15.82 -6.89 -21.09
CA LEU A 59 -16.09 -6.57 -22.49
C LEU A 59 -15.79 -7.77 -23.39
N VAL A 60 -14.68 -8.46 -23.16
CA VAL A 60 -14.29 -9.65 -23.93
C VAL A 60 -15.29 -10.80 -23.70
N LYS A 61 -15.74 -11.01 -22.46
CA LYS A 61 -16.79 -12.00 -22.15
C LYS A 61 -18.12 -11.65 -22.80
N LYS A 62 -18.53 -10.38 -22.77
CA LYS A 62 -19.76 -9.91 -23.44
C LYS A 62 -19.66 -10.06 -24.96
N ALA A 63 -18.53 -9.73 -25.56
CA ALA A 63 -18.29 -9.90 -26.99
C ALA A 63 -18.34 -11.39 -27.39
N ALA A 64 -17.64 -12.26 -26.65
CA ALA A 64 -17.68 -13.71 -26.87
C ALA A 64 -19.11 -14.27 -26.75
N ALA A 65 -19.88 -13.83 -25.75
CA ALA A 65 -21.27 -14.23 -25.58
C ALA A 65 -22.18 -13.73 -26.72
N TYR A 66 -21.96 -12.51 -27.24
CA TYR A 66 -22.69 -11.97 -28.38
C TYR A 66 -22.40 -12.76 -29.67
N PHE A 67 -21.12 -13.02 -29.97
CA PHE A 67 -20.73 -13.80 -31.15
C PHE A 67 -21.20 -15.25 -31.09
N ALA A 68 -21.14 -15.90 -29.91
CA ALA A 68 -21.69 -17.25 -29.73
C ALA A 68 -23.21 -17.32 -29.96
N ARG A 69 -23.95 -16.23 -29.70
CA ARG A 69 -25.39 -16.13 -29.96
C ARG A 69 -25.75 -15.88 -31.43
N GLN A 70 -24.86 -15.26 -32.21
CA GLN A 70 -25.05 -15.05 -33.65
C GLN A 70 -24.62 -16.22 -34.53
N ALA A 71 -23.79 -17.12 -33.99
CA ALA A 71 -23.33 -18.33 -34.67
C ALA A 71 -24.32 -19.52 -34.57
N LEU A 72 -25.47 -19.30 -33.92
CA LEU A 72 -26.63 -20.21 -33.82
C LEU A 72 -27.75 -19.69 -34.71
#